data_AF-A0A2M7IU02-F1
#
_entry.id   AF-A0A2M7IU02-F1
#
_cell.length_a   1.000
_cell.length_b   1.000
_cell.length_c   1.000
_cell.angle_alpha   90.00
_cell.angle_beta   90.00
_cell.angle_gamma   90.00
#
_symmetry.space_group_name_H-M   'P 1'
#
loop_
_entity.id
_entity.type
_entity.pdbx_description
1 polymer ?
#
loop_
_entity_poly.entity_id
_entity_poly.type
_entity_poly.pdbx_seq_one_letter_code
_entity_poly.pdbx_strand_id
1 'polypeptide(L)'
;MKKIVIPLVLIGLVILSAISFLTSKNTEVTKLAVLKEQFDKKNVQHVDHTQFAELKKKFTSPQQVTEACIVCHNGRAQEIMQSNHWNWERAEYVKGRGIVYLGKRNAINNFCIGTEGNEMSCAKCHVGYGMSNSKTFNYNDESNIDCLVCHDNSETYAKAQEKGGAPDPNIDLTNIAQHVGKPKRTNCGVCHFFGGGGNNVKHGDLEKSMFEPAKSVDVHMGTDGMNLQCVDCHKTENHMISGKMYSLSSMNRNRALCEDCHTESPHDDAILNKHTLKVACQTCHIPIYAKVNATKIAWDWSTAGKLKDGKPYEEDDAEGNHTFLSIKGNFTWGKNLKPDYVWFNGTAGHYLLGDKVADTTKPLVLNPLYGSYNDVDSKIIPVKIHRAKQPFDPVNKILIQPKLYAEKVGEGALWKDFNWETASEVGMKDVNLPFSGKISFIKTEMYWPVNHMVSSKENTVKCNECHTRENSRLAGLNDFYMPARDFSPVIETAGKAVLLFSFLLVLAHGGFRIFSSRKMKKKG
;
A
#
# COMPACT_ATOMS: atom_id res chain seq x y z
N MET A 1 15.55 25.76 71.67
CA MET A 1 15.52 25.36 70.23
C MET A 1 15.06 23.92 70.00
N LYS A 2 15.50 22.91 70.77
CA LYS A 2 15.10 21.49 70.56
C LYS A 2 13.60 21.17 70.72
N LYS A 3 12.83 21.95 71.49
CA LYS A 3 11.38 21.68 71.73
C LYS A 3 10.45 22.03 70.56
N ILE A 4 10.92 22.79 69.55
CA ILE A 4 10.10 23.23 68.40
C ILE A 4 10.42 22.41 67.14
N VAL A 5 11.61 21.81 67.06
CA VAL A 5 12.06 21.02 65.91
C VAL A 5 11.28 19.71 65.76
N ILE A 6 10.99 19.03 66.87
CA ILE A 6 10.27 17.74 66.84
C ILE A 6 8.82 17.89 66.30
N PRO A 7 8.02 18.86 66.78
CA PRO A 7 6.70 19.13 66.21
C PRO A 7 6.74 19.48 64.72
N LEU A 8 7.71 20.30 64.28
CA LEU A 8 7.84 20.68 62.87
C LEU A 8 8.21 19.51 61.96
N VAL A 9 9.07 18.60 62.42
CA VAL A 9 9.42 17.38 61.69
C VAL A 9 8.23 16.44 61.59
N LEU A 10 7.45 16.29 62.67
CA LEU A 10 6.21 15.50 62.66
C LEU A 10 5.16 16.10 61.72
N ILE A 11 4.96 17.41 61.75
CA ILE A 11 4.05 18.11 60.82
C ILE A 11 4.55 17.93 59.38
N GLY A 12 5.85 18.07 59.13
CA GLY A 12 6.45 17.84 57.82
C GLY A 12 6.24 16.41 57.31
N LEU A 13 6.40 15.41 58.17
CA LEU A 13 6.13 14.00 57.86
C LEU A 13 4.64 13.74 57.59
N VAL A 14 3.74 14.33 58.38
CA VAL A 14 2.30 14.21 58.17
C VAL A 14 1.91 14.87 56.84
N ILE A 15 2.44 16.05 56.52
CA ILE A 15 2.22 16.72 55.23
C ILE A 15 2.78 15.90 54.08
N LEU A 16 3.99 15.36 54.19
CA LEU A 16 4.58 14.47 53.16
C LEU A 16 3.76 13.20 52.97
N SER A 17 3.28 12.60 54.06
CA SER A 17 2.41 11.42 53.99
C SER A 17 1.06 11.75 53.37
N ALA A 18 0.46 12.90 53.72
CA ALA A 18 -0.79 13.37 53.15
C ALA A 18 -0.63 13.72 51.67
N ILE A 19 0.46 14.37 51.28
CA ILE A 19 0.79 14.62 49.87
C ILE A 19 0.98 13.28 49.15
N SER A 20 1.69 12.32 49.72
CA SER A 20 1.89 11.00 49.11
C SER A 20 0.59 10.18 49.01
N PHE A 21 -0.34 10.35 49.94
CA PHE A 21 -1.63 9.65 49.94
C PHE A 21 -2.66 10.33 49.02
N LEU A 22 -2.63 11.66 48.94
CA LEU A 22 -3.47 12.48 48.06
C LEU A 22 -2.93 12.52 46.62
N THR A 23 -1.62 12.35 46.42
CA THR A 23 -1.04 11.98 45.11
C THR A 23 -1.20 10.47 44.93
N SER A 24 -2.44 10.00 44.89
CA SER A 24 -2.70 8.75 44.20
C SER A 24 -2.16 8.94 42.79
N LYS A 25 -1.06 8.25 42.46
CA LYS A 25 -0.71 8.01 41.06
C LYS A 25 -1.83 7.15 40.50
N ASN A 26 -2.92 7.80 40.10
CA ASN A 26 -3.79 7.28 39.07
C ASN A 26 -2.88 7.12 37.86
N THR A 27 -2.29 5.94 37.75
CA THR A 27 -1.55 5.56 36.57
C THR A 27 -2.63 5.41 35.53
N GLU A 28 -2.91 6.49 34.81
CA GLU A 28 -3.81 6.42 33.67
C GLU A 28 -3.32 5.28 32.79
N VAL A 29 -4.17 4.26 32.65
CA VAL A 29 -3.85 3.12 31.81
C VAL A 29 -3.66 3.67 30.41
N THR A 30 -2.42 3.65 29.92
CA THR A 30 -2.11 4.22 28.61
C THR A 30 -2.98 3.54 27.53
N LYS A 31 -3.36 4.28 26.48
CA LYS A 31 -4.14 3.71 25.36
C LYS A 31 -3.47 2.46 24.77
N LEU A 32 -2.14 2.42 24.73
CA LEU A 32 -1.37 1.26 24.30
C LEU A 32 -1.56 0.04 25.22
N ALA A 33 -1.63 0.24 26.54
CA ALA A 33 -1.89 -0.85 27.48
C ALA A 33 -3.30 -1.43 27.28
N VAL A 34 -4.30 -0.57 27.05
CA VAL A 34 -5.67 -1.00 26.72
C VAL A 34 -5.70 -1.80 25.41
N LEU A 35 -5.05 -1.30 24.35
CA LEU A 35 -4.98 -1.99 23.06
C LEU A 35 -4.26 -3.33 23.16
N LYS A 36 -3.16 -3.40 23.93
CA LYS A 36 -2.46 -4.65 24.22
C LYS A 36 -3.39 -5.67 24.84
N GLU A 37 -4.09 -5.30 25.91
CA GLU A 37 -5.05 -6.20 26.56
C GLU A 37 -6.18 -6.62 25.61
N GLN A 38 -6.67 -5.70 24.77
CA GLN A 38 -7.71 -5.99 23.80
C GLN A 38 -7.28 -7.04 22.77
N PHE A 39 -6.06 -6.92 22.22
CA PHE A 39 -5.57 -7.81 21.16
C PHE A 39 -4.87 -9.07 21.68
N ASP A 40 -4.42 -9.10 22.94
CA ASP A 40 -3.90 -10.32 23.58
C ASP A 40 -5.00 -11.36 23.86
N LYS A 41 -6.28 -10.95 23.89
CA LYS A 41 -7.41 -11.85 24.05
C LYS A 41 -7.47 -12.80 22.85
N LYS A 42 -7.01 -14.04 23.06
CA LYS A 42 -7.10 -15.11 22.05
C LYS A 42 -8.53 -15.23 21.54
N ASN A 43 -8.70 -15.25 20.22
CA ASN A 43 -10.00 -15.52 19.62
C ASN A 43 -10.48 -16.91 20.07
N VAL A 44 -11.61 -16.94 20.75
CA VAL A 44 -12.26 -18.20 21.13
C VAL A 44 -12.95 -18.74 19.88
N GLN A 45 -12.55 -19.93 19.43
CA GLN A 45 -13.28 -20.63 18.40
C GLN A 45 -14.66 -21.01 18.96
N HIS A 46 -15.70 -20.33 18.51
CA HIS A 46 -17.05 -20.54 19.03
C HIS A 46 -17.70 -21.83 18.53
N VAL A 47 -17.19 -22.40 17.43
CA VAL A 47 -17.76 -23.57 16.76
C VAL A 47 -16.64 -24.50 16.28
N ASP A 48 -16.74 -25.79 16.63
CA ASP A 48 -15.87 -26.85 16.12
C ASP A 48 -16.49 -27.50 14.87
N HIS A 49 -15.95 -27.15 13.70
CA HIS A 49 -16.45 -27.64 12.41
C HIS A 49 -16.21 -29.15 12.20
N THR A 50 -15.28 -29.76 12.94
CA THR A 50 -15.03 -31.21 12.88
C THR A 50 -16.21 -32.03 13.40
N GLN A 51 -17.16 -31.43 14.13
CA GLN A 51 -18.29 -32.13 14.72
C GLN A 51 -19.49 -32.29 13.77
N PHE A 52 -19.64 -31.44 12.75
CA PHE A 52 -20.82 -31.42 11.88
C PHE A 52 -20.84 -32.58 10.89
N ALA A 53 -21.99 -33.23 10.75
CA ALA A 53 -22.17 -34.37 9.84
C ALA A 53 -22.02 -33.94 8.37
N GLU A 54 -22.45 -32.73 8.05
CA GLU A 54 -22.39 -32.09 6.74
C GLU A 54 -20.94 -31.98 6.22
N LEU A 55 -19.97 -31.87 7.15
CA LEU A 55 -18.54 -31.75 6.87
C LEU A 55 -17.76 -33.06 7.05
N LYS A 56 -18.42 -34.16 7.47
CA LYS A 56 -17.84 -35.51 7.61
C LYS A 56 -17.95 -36.37 6.35
N LYS A 57 -18.39 -35.78 5.24
CA LYS A 57 -18.51 -36.45 3.93
C LYS A 57 -17.30 -36.16 3.04
N LYS A 58 -17.02 -37.05 2.10
CA LYS A 58 -16.00 -36.81 1.08
C LYS A 58 -16.52 -35.81 0.04
N PHE A 59 -15.89 -34.65 -0.06
CA PHE A 59 -16.17 -33.68 -1.11
C PHE A 59 -15.43 -34.04 -2.41
N THR A 60 -16.13 -34.01 -3.54
CA THR A 60 -15.58 -34.26 -4.89
C THR A 60 -15.42 -33.00 -5.71
N SER A 61 -15.97 -31.88 -5.26
CA SER A 61 -15.78 -30.56 -5.84
C SER A 61 -15.78 -29.48 -4.74
N PRO A 62 -15.15 -28.32 -4.97
CA PRO A 62 -15.19 -27.23 -4.01
C PRO A 62 -16.59 -26.61 -3.89
N GLN A 63 -17.40 -26.62 -4.94
CA GLN A 63 -18.79 -26.16 -4.89
C GLN A 63 -19.61 -26.94 -3.85
N GLN A 64 -19.41 -28.25 -3.71
CA GLN A 64 -20.08 -29.04 -2.68
C GLN A 64 -19.72 -28.60 -1.26
N VAL A 65 -18.51 -28.08 -1.05
CA VAL A 65 -18.10 -27.50 0.24
C VAL A 65 -18.88 -26.22 0.48
N THR A 66 -18.92 -25.31 -0.51
CA THR A 66 -19.68 -24.06 -0.42
C THR A 66 -21.16 -24.32 -0.18
N GLU A 67 -21.76 -25.27 -0.89
CA GLU A 67 -23.14 -25.72 -0.68
C GLU A 67 -23.36 -26.24 0.74
N ALA A 68 -22.40 -26.96 1.34
CA ALA A 68 -22.50 -27.40 2.73
C ALA A 68 -22.39 -26.21 3.70
N CYS A 69 -21.52 -25.23 3.42
CA CYS A 69 -21.36 -24.04 4.25
C CYS A 69 -22.63 -23.17 4.29
N ILE A 70 -23.25 -22.92 3.12
CA ILE A 70 -24.42 -22.01 3.03
C ILE A 70 -25.67 -22.54 3.73
N VAL A 71 -25.75 -23.86 3.99
CA VAL A 71 -26.84 -24.45 4.80
C VAL A 71 -26.89 -23.84 6.21
N CYS A 72 -25.73 -23.59 6.82
CA CYS A 72 -25.64 -22.99 8.16
C CYS A 72 -25.31 -21.49 8.12
N HIS A 73 -24.50 -21.06 7.15
CA HIS A 73 -24.05 -19.67 7.00
C HIS A 73 -24.99 -18.86 6.10
N ASN A 74 -26.28 -18.85 6.47
CA ASN A 74 -27.30 -18.12 5.73
C ASN A 74 -26.97 -16.61 5.65
N GLY A 75 -27.17 -16.01 4.48
CA GLY A 75 -26.87 -14.60 4.22
C GLY A 75 -25.40 -14.32 3.86
N ARG A 76 -24.46 -15.20 4.22
CA ARG A 76 -23.01 -14.93 4.02
C ARG A 76 -22.62 -14.94 2.54
N ALA A 77 -23.25 -15.80 1.75
CA ALA A 77 -23.01 -15.85 0.31
C ALA A 77 -23.40 -14.52 -0.37
N GLN A 78 -24.58 -13.98 -0.02
CA GLN A 78 -25.09 -12.71 -0.55
C GLN A 78 -24.20 -11.53 -0.14
N GLU A 79 -23.72 -11.52 1.10
CA GLU A 79 -22.73 -10.54 1.57
C GLU A 79 -21.44 -10.56 0.73
N ILE A 80 -20.88 -11.74 0.48
CA ILE A 80 -19.67 -11.88 -0.35
C ILE A 80 -19.95 -11.42 -1.78
N MET A 81 -21.09 -11.78 -2.36
CA MET A 81 -21.45 -11.41 -3.74
C MET A 81 -21.65 -9.91 -3.93
N GLN A 82 -21.91 -9.15 -2.86
CA GLN A 82 -21.97 -7.69 -2.89
C GLN A 82 -20.59 -7.03 -2.73
N SER A 83 -19.57 -7.80 -2.36
CA SER A 83 -18.22 -7.30 -2.11
C SER A 83 -17.45 -7.02 -3.41
N ASN A 84 -16.43 -6.16 -3.31
CA ASN A 84 -15.48 -5.96 -4.41
C ASN A 84 -14.51 -7.14 -4.59
N HIS A 85 -14.40 -8.05 -3.62
CA HIS A 85 -13.58 -9.26 -3.77
C HIS A 85 -14.25 -10.23 -4.76
N TRP A 86 -15.58 -10.31 -4.72
CA TRP A 86 -16.38 -11.08 -5.68
C TRP A 86 -16.51 -10.38 -7.03
N ASN A 87 -16.97 -9.12 -7.05
CA ASN A 87 -17.24 -8.41 -8.30
C ASN A 87 -15.97 -7.97 -9.04
N TRP A 88 -14.82 -7.91 -8.33
CA TRP A 88 -13.57 -7.32 -8.81
C TRP A 88 -13.68 -5.87 -9.30
N GLU A 89 -14.78 -5.21 -9.01
CA GLU A 89 -15.06 -3.82 -9.34
C GLU A 89 -16.05 -3.24 -8.34
N ARG A 90 -16.22 -1.93 -8.41
CA ARG A 90 -17.19 -1.16 -7.64
C ARG A 90 -17.43 0.17 -8.33
N ALA A 91 -18.60 0.77 -8.07
CA ALA A 91 -18.85 2.14 -8.47
C ALA A 91 -17.91 3.11 -7.72
N GLU A 92 -17.24 3.97 -8.47
CA GLU A 92 -16.38 5.03 -7.97
C GLU A 92 -16.69 6.34 -8.70
N TYR A 93 -16.72 7.45 -7.98
CA TYR A 93 -16.82 8.77 -8.60
C TYR A 93 -15.43 9.27 -8.97
N VAL A 94 -15.23 9.61 -10.23
CA VAL A 94 -14.02 10.25 -10.75
C VAL A 94 -14.37 11.67 -11.15
N LYS A 95 -13.67 12.65 -10.55
CA LYS A 95 -13.86 14.08 -10.85
C LYS A 95 -13.69 14.33 -12.35
N GLY A 96 -14.67 14.98 -12.96
CA GLY A 96 -14.69 15.27 -14.41
C GLY A 96 -15.18 14.14 -15.31
N ARG A 97 -15.42 12.93 -14.78
CA ARG A 97 -16.00 11.80 -15.53
C ARG A 97 -17.35 11.31 -15.00
N GLY A 98 -17.61 11.49 -13.70
CA GLY A 98 -18.81 10.98 -13.05
C GLY A 98 -18.58 9.60 -12.43
N ILE A 99 -19.65 8.80 -12.36
CA ILE A 99 -19.60 7.44 -11.80
C ILE A 99 -19.07 6.47 -12.85
N VAL A 100 -18.02 5.72 -12.49
CA VAL A 100 -17.44 4.65 -13.30
C VAL A 100 -17.30 3.39 -12.45
N TYR A 101 -17.31 2.21 -13.08
CA TYR A 101 -16.99 0.96 -12.41
C TYR A 101 -15.49 0.70 -12.49
N LEU A 102 -14.82 0.71 -11.34
CA LEU A 102 -13.37 0.57 -11.22
C LEU A 102 -13.00 -0.56 -10.27
N GLY A 103 -12.04 -1.37 -10.68
CA GLY A 103 -11.41 -2.40 -9.88
C GLY A 103 -10.61 -3.35 -10.77
N LYS A 104 -10.11 -4.45 -10.22
CA LYS A 104 -9.28 -5.41 -10.94
C LYS A 104 -9.89 -5.89 -12.27
N ARG A 105 -11.23 -5.99 -12.37
CA ARG A 105 -11.93 -6.42 -13.59
C ARG A 105 -11.64 -5.50 -14.79
N ASN A 106 -11.68 -4.18 -14.59
CA ASN A 106 -11.63 -3.19 -15.68
C ASN A 106 -10.42 -2.23 -15.58
N ALA A 107 -9.65 -2.27 -14.49
CA ALA A 107 -8.51 -1.40 -14.29
C ALA A 107 -7.30 -1.89 -15.09
N ILE A 108 -6.71 -1.00 -15.87
CA ILE A 108 -5.39 -1.23 -16.44
C ILE A 108 -4.32 -0.87 -15.40
N ASN A 109 -3.28 -1.69 -15.32
CA ASN A 109 -2.08 -1.40 -14.53
C ASN A 109 -0.85 -1.50 -15.43
N ASN A 110 0.32 -1.13 -14.89
CA ASN A 110 1.58 -1.24 -15.60
C ASN A 110 2.42 -2.47 -15.21
N PHE A 111 1.76 -3.53 -14.71
CA PHE A 111 2.32 -4.86 -14.46
C PHE A 111 1.87 -5.81 -15.57
N CYS A 112 0.89 -6.69 -15.28
CA CYS A 112 0.27 -7.60 -16.25
C CYS A 112 -0.77 -6.93 -17.16
N ILE A 113 -0.79 -5.60 -17.23
CA ILE A 113 -1.66 -4.80 -18.09
C ILE A 113 -3.13 -4.86 -17.67
N GLY A 114 -3.86 -5.93 -17.98
CA GLY A 114 -5.29 -6.06 -17.65
C GLY A 114 -5.75 -7.52 -17.55
N THR A 115 -6.87 -7.75 -16.87
CA THR A 115 -7.37 -9.11 -16.61
C THR A 115 -8.32 -9.65 -17.66
N GLU A 116 -9.08 -8.80 -18.36
CA GLU A 116 -10.04 -9.27 -19.37
C GLU A 116 -9.30 -10.01 -20.50
N GLY A 117 -9.74 -11.24 -20.79
CA GLY A 117 -9.10 -12.15 -21.74
C GLY A 117 -7.98 -13.00 -21.13
N ASN A 118 -7.63 -12.76 -19.85
CA ASN A 118 -6.51 -13.39 -19.13
C ASN A 118 -6.95 -14.02 -17.79
N GLU A 119 -8.25 -14.19 -17.56
CA GLU A 119 -8.82 -14.56 -16.27
C GLU A 119 -8.41 -15.96 -15.80
N MET A 120 -8.21 -16.91 -16.71
CA MET A 120 -7.72 -18.25 -16.37
C MET A 120 -6.47 -18.20 -15.48
N SER A 121 -5.52 -17.31 -15.78
CA SER A 121 -4.32 -17.08 -14.96
C SER A 121 -4.59 -16.11 -13.79
N CYS A 122 -5.34 -15.04 -14.02
CA CYS A 122 -5.50 -13.95 -13.06
C CYS A 122 -6.47 -14.23 -11.90
N ALA A 123 -7.46 -15.12 -12.12
CA ALA A 123 -8.50 -15.53 -11.18
C ALA A 123 -8.02 -16.51 -10.12
N LYS A 124 -6.73 -16.92 -10.16
CA LYS A 124 -6.07 -17.53 -9.01
C LYS A 124 -6.20 -16.66 -7.74
N CYS A 125 -6.37 -15.34 -7.88
CA CYS A 125 -6.63 -14.42 -6.77
C CYS A 125 -8.08 -13.88 -6.70
N HIS A 126 -9.03 -14.51 -7.40
CA HIS A 126 -10.47 -14.23 -7.21
C HIS A 126 -10.98 -15.03 -6.01
N VAL A 127 -12.06 -14.60 -5.36
CA VAL A 127 -12.69 -15.34 -4.23
C VAL A 127 -13.80 -16.28 -4.70
N GLY A 128 -13.64 -16.83 -5.91
CA GLY A 128 -14.56 -17.78 -6.51
C GLY A 128 -13.86 -18.80 -7.39
N TYR A 129 -14.67 -19.75 -7.88
CA TYR A 129 -14.24 -20.90 -8.67
C TYR A 129 -14.66 -20.76 -10.14
N GLY A 130 -13.75 -21.04 -11.07
CA GLY A 130 -14.09 -21.22 -12.48
C GLY A 130 -14.29 -19.93 -13.30
N MET A 131 -13.73 -18.80 -12.88
CA MET A 131 -13.71 -17.58 -13.68
C MET A 131 -12.70 -17.70 -14.83
N SER A 132 -13.12 -18.31 -15.94
CA SER A 132 -12.35 -18.38 -17.19
C SER A 132 -12.51 -17.13 -18.06
N ASN A 133 -13.66 -16.45 -17.94
CA ASN A 133 -13.96 -15.18 -18.59
C ASN A 133 -14.88 -14.36 -17.68
N SER A 134 -14.45 -13.16 -17.32
CA SER A 134 -15.19 -12.31 -16.37
C SER A 134 -16.51 -11.76 -16.92
N LYS A 135 -16.73 -11.78 -18.24
CA LYS A 135 -17.99 -11.35 -18.89
C LYS A 135 -19.08 -12.41 -18.83
N THR A 136 -18.70 -13.68 -18.84
CA THR A 136 -19.63 -14.83 -18.81
C THR A 136 -19.66 -15.57 -17.49
N PHE A 137 -18.81 -15.20 -16.52
CA PHE A 137 -18.83 -15.74 -15.17
C PHE A 137 -20.19 -15.49 -14.51
N ASN A 138 -20.76 -16.53 -13.88
CA ASN A 138 -22.06 -16.41 -13.23
C ASN A 138 -21.91 -15.81 -11.82
N TYR A 139 -21.93 -14.48 -11.75
CA TYR A 139 -21.86 -13.73 -10.48
C TYR A 139 -23.07 -13.93 -9.57
N ASN A 140 -24.13 -14.62 -10.03
CA ASN A 140 -25.34 -14.91 -9.26
C ASN A 140 -25.35 -16.34 -8.66
N ASP A 141 -24.35 -17.16 -8.96
CA ASP A 141 -24.25 -18.52 -8.46
C ASP A 141 -23.40 -18.58 -7.18
N GLU A 142 -24.10 -18.72 -6.06
CA GLU A 142 -23.51 -18.80 -4.72
C GLU A 142 -22.57 -20.00 -4.56
N SER A 143 -22.78 -21.10 -5.31
CA SER A 143 -21.92 -22.29 -5.21
C SER A 143 -20.49 -22.01 -5.69
N ASN A 144 -20.30 -21.00 -6.55
CA ASN A 144 -18.98 -20.61 -7.07
C ASN A 144 -18.19 -19.73 -6.10
N ILE A 145 -18.72 -19.40 -4.92
CA ILE A 145 -17.96 -18.68 -3.88
C ILE A 145 -16.90 -19.59 -3.28
N ASP A 146 -15.67 -19.09 -3.18
CA ASP A 146 -14.59 -19.76 -2.47
C ASP A 146 -14.55 -19.31 -1.02
N CYS A 147 -15.24 -20.04 -0.14
CA CYS A 147 -15.19 -19.80 1.30
C CYS A 147 -13.81 -20.16 1.89
N LEU A 148 -13.10 -21.12 1.29
CA LEU A 148 -11.91 -21.73 1.87
C LEU A 148 -10.66 -20.84 1.75
N VAL A 149 -10.52 -20.07 0.66
CA VAL A 149 -9.35 -19.20 0.45
C VAL A 149 -9.14 -18.20 1.60
N CYS A 150 -10.23 -17.73 2.20
CA CYS A 150 -10.18 -16.78 3.32
C CYS A 150 -10.20 -17.46 4.69
N HIS A 151 -10.75 -18.67 4.80
CA HIS A 151 -11.06 -19.28 6.09
C HIS A 151 -10.28 -20.55 6.43
N ASP A 152 -9.52 -21.14 5.50
CA ASP A 152 -8.70 -22.32 5.77
C ASP A 152 -7.66 -22.06 6.87
N ASN A 153 -7.76 -22.76 8.00
CA ASN A 153 -6.74 -22.76 9.04
C ASN A 153 -5.95 -24.09 9.11
N SER A 154 -6.18 -25.03 8.20
CA SER A 154 -5.33 -26.22 8.02
C SER A 154 -4.00 -25.89 7.33
N GLU A 155 -3.92 -24.75 6.64
CA GLU A 155 -2.76 -24.28 5.89
C GLU A 155 -2.38 -25.19 4.71
N THR A 156 -3.36 -25.91 4.17
CA THR A 156 -3.20 -26.83 3.04
C THR A 156 -4.00 -26.42 1.80
N TYR A 157 -4.91 -25.44 1.92
CA TYR A 157 -5.68 -24.97 0.78
C TYR A 157 -4.83 -24.17 -0.21
N ALA A 158 -4.88 -24.57 -1.48
CA ALA A 158 -4.20 -23.85 -2.56
C ALA A 158 -5.04 -23.83 -3.83
N LYS A 159 -5.08 -22.67 -4.49
CA LYS A 159 -5.62 -22.54 -5.84
C LYS A 159 -4.63 -23.02 -6.90
N ALA A 160 -5.13 -23.81 -7.85
CA ALA A 160 -4.36 -24.27 -8.99
C ALA A 160 -3.88 -23.09 -9.86
N GLN A 161 -2.73 -23.27 -10.48
CA GLN A 161 -2.24 -22.30 -11.47
C GLN A 161 -3.11 -22.38 -12.73
N GLU A 162 -3.51 -21.22 -13.26
CA GLU A 162 -4.14 -21.12 -14.57
C GLU A 162 -5.47 -21.90 -14.73
N LYS A 163 -6.22 -22.08 -13.63
CA LYS A 163 -7.52 -22.78 -13.62
C LYS A 163 -8.70 -21.91 -13.22
N GLY A 164 -8.65 -20.61 -13.51
CA GLY A 164 -9.79 -19.71 -13.29
C GLY A 164 -10.20 -19.61 -11.82
N GLY A 165 -9.27 -19.82 -10.88
CA GLY A 165 -9.58 -19.84 -9.44
C GLY A 165 -10.00 -21.20 -8.88
N ALA A 166 -10.03 -22.28 -9.65
CA ALA A 166 -10.25 -23.60 -9.08
C ALA A 166 -9.10 -24.01 -8.12
N PRO A 167 -9.38 -24.77 -7.04
CA PRO A 167 -8.36 -25.36 -6.18
C PRO A 167 -7.47 -26.36 -6.92
N ASP A 168 -6.30 -26.67 -6.36
CA ASP A 168 -5.53 -27.85 -6.76
C ASP A 168 -6.37 -29.11 -6.54
N PRO A 169 -6.53 -29.99 -7.56
CA PRO A 169 -7.39 -31.17 -7.46
C PRO A 169 -6.91 -32.21 -6.44
N ASN A 170 -5.68 -32.12 -5.93
CA ASN A 170 -5.10 -33.10 -5.01
C ASN A 170 -5.26 -32.74 -3.53
N ILE A 171 -5.91 -31.62 -3.19
CA ILE A 171 -6.09 -31.21 -1.80
C ILE A 171 -7.25 -31.94 -1.13
N ASP A 172 -7.13 -32.17 0.18
CA ASP A 172 -8.21 -32.74 0.97
C ASP A 172 -9.21 -31.65 1.39
N LEU A 173 -10.21 -31.43 0.53
CA LEU A 173 -11.30 -30.49 0.78
C LEU A 173 -12.09 -30.81 2.07
N THR A 174 -12.14 -32.08 2.49
CA THR A 174 -12.85 -32.48 3.72
C THR A 174 -12.09 -32.01 4.94
N ASN A 175 -10.79 -32.29 4.99
CA ASN A 175 -9.92 -31.82 6.06
C ASN A 175 -9.91 -30.29 6.14
N ILE A 176 -9.80 -29.60 5.00
CA ILE A 176 -9.79 -28.13 4.94
C ILE A 176 -11.12 -27.55 5.47
N ALA A 177 -12.26 -28.07 5.01
CA ALA A 177 -13.58 -27.59 5.43
C ALA A 177 -13.83 -27.76 6.94
N GLN A 178 -13.27 -28.81 7.54
CA GLN A 178 -13.36 -29.07 8.98
C GLN A 178 -12.47 -28.16 9.83
N HIS A 179 -11.45 -27.54 9.24
CA HIS A 179 -10.48 -26.69 9.92
C HIS A 179 -10.61 -25.21 9.49
N VAL A 180 -11.81 -24.78 9.12
CA VAL A 180 -12.07 -23.36 8.84
C VAL A 180 -12.15 -22.53 10.12
N GLY A 181 -11.76 -21.25 10.05
CA GLY A 181 -11.88 -20.33 11.17
C GLY A 181 -11.67 -18.86 10.81
N LYS A 182 -11.30 -18.03 11.81
CA LYS A 182 -11.01 -16.61 11.60
C LYS A 182 -9.80 -16.48 10.64
N PRO A 183 -9.87 -15.63 9.60
CA PRO A 183 -8.77 -15.45 8.66
C PRO A 183 -7.47 -15.04 9.35
N LYS A 184 -6.37 -15.68 8.95
CA LYS A 184 -4.99 -15.34 9.31
C LYS A 184 -4.33 -14.54 8.18
N ARG A 185 -3.13 -14.00 8.43
CA ARG A 185 -2.28 -13.40 7.39
C ARG A 185 -1.99 -14.36 6.24
N THR A 186 -1.92 -15.67 6.51
CA THR A 186 -1.73 -16.71 5.49
C THR A 186 -2.85 -16.73 4.46
N ASN A 187 -4.11 -16.57 4.88
CA ASN A 187 -5.28 -16.51 3.99
C ASN A 187 -5.28 -15.26 3.10
N CYS A 188 -4.95 -14.09 3.65
CA CYS A 188 -4.90 -12.86 2.85
C CYS A 188 -3.67 -12.85 1.91
N GLY A 189 -2.54 -13.34 2.43
CA GLY A 189 -1.23 -13.26 1.78
C GLY A 189 -1.11 -14.09 0.51
N VAL A 190 -1.83 -15.22 0.39
CA VAL A 190 -1.80 -16.05 -0.84
C VAL A 190 -2.19 -15.28 -2.10
N CYS A 191 -2.95 -14.18 -1.95
CA CYS A 191 -3.29 -13.27 -3.04
C CYS A 191 -2.51 -11.95 -2.96
N HIS A 192 -2.45 -11.33 -1.77
CA HIS A 192 -1.93 -9.97 -1.63
C HIS A 192 -0.39 -9.89 -1.71
N PHE A 193 0.33 -10.96 -1.34
CA PHE A 193 1.81 -10.97 -1.32
C PHE A 193 2.42 -11.35 -2.67
N PHE A 194 1.62 -11.96 -3.56
CA PHE A 194 2.07 -12.49 -4.85
C PHE A 194 1.45 -11.78 -6.07
N GLY A 195 0.79 -10.63 -5.83
CA GLY A 195 0.20 -9.83 -6.90
C GLY A 195 1.22 -9.44 -7.97
N GLY A 196 0.84 -9.52 -9.25
CA GLY A 196 1.75 -9.27 -10.38
C GLY A 196 2.56 -10.50 -10.82
N GLY A 197 2.23 -11.68 -10.29
CA GLY A 197 2.77 -12.97 -10.73
C GLY A 197 4.03 -13.43 -9.98
N GLY A 198 4.27 -12.92 -8.78
CA GLY A 198 5.43 -13.29 -7.96
C GLY A 198 5.47 -12.54 -6.62
N ASN A 199 6.28 -13.04 -5.69
CA ASN A 199 6.45 -12.44 -4.37
C ASN A 199 6.90 -10.97 -4.47
N ASN A 200 6.24 -10.10 -3.72
CA ASN A 200 6.57 -8.68 -3.59
C ASN A 200 6.68 -7.91 -4.93
N VAL A 201 6.09 -8.40 -6.03
CA VAL A 201 6.18 -7.71 -7.32
C VAL A 201 5.45 -6.37 -7.28
N LYS A 202 4.24 -6.34 -6.71
CA LYS A 202 3.29 -5.22 -6.86
C LYS A 202 3.36 -4.17 -5.74
N HIS A 203 3.07 -4.54 -4.49
CA HIS A 203 2.90 -3.58 -3.39
C HIS A 203 4.23 -3.02 -2.89
N GLY A 204 5.25 -3.87 -2.68
CA GLY A 204 6.53 -3.48 -2.11
C GLY A 204 6.57 -3.56 -0.58
N ASP A 205 5.42 -3.50 0.09
CA ASP A 205 5.26 -3.58 1.55
C ASP A 205 4.43 -4.77 2.03
N LEU A 206 3.98 -5.62 1.10
CA LEU A 206 3.25 -6.86 1.37
C LEU A 206 3.89 -8.02 0.60
N GLU A 207 4.50 -8.93 1.33
CA GLU A 207 5.36 -9.99 0.80
C GLU A 207 5.37 -11.24 1.69
N LYS A 208 5.97 -12.34 1.23
CA LYS A 208 6.02 -13.63 1.96
C LYS A 208 6.53 -13.52 3.41
N SER A 209 7.43 -12.58 3.70
CA SER A 209 7.93 -12.38 5.07
C SER A 209 6.83 -11.92 6.03
N MET A 210 5.71 -11.38 5.52
CA MET A 210 4.56 -10.94 6.28
C MET A 210 3.63 -12.08 6.72
N PHE A 211 3.90 -13.34 6.36
CA PHE A 211 3.20 -14.46 6.99
C PHE A 211 3.54 -14.52 8.48
N GLU A 212 4.84 -14.44 8.79
CA GLU A 212 5.39 -14.45 10.14
C GLU A 212 6.51 -13.40 10.28
N PRO A 213 6.17 -12.10 10.19
CA PRO A 213 7.19 -11.06 10.21
C PRO A 213 7.78 -10.92 11.61
N ALA A 214 9.04 -10.52 11.69
CA ALA A 214 9.58 -9.95 12.93
C ALA A 214 9.11 -8.49 13.08
N LYS A 215 9.10 -7.98 14.31
CA LYS A 215 8.76 -6.60 14.66
C LYS A 215 9.64 -5.56 13.95
N SER A 216 10.87 -5.93 13.58
CA SER A 216 11.76 -5.09 12.78
C SER A 216 11.25 -4.86 11.34
N VAL A 217 10.47 -5.81 10.81
CA VAL A 217 9.82 -5.70 9.50
C VAL A 217 8.54 -4.88 9.63
N ASP A 218 7.64 -5.27 10.54
CA ASP A 218 6.39 -4.55 10.81
C ASP A 218 6.04 -4.64 12.31
N VAL A 219 5.91 -3.49 12.97
CA VAL A 219 5.66 -3.44 14.41
C VAL A 219 4.27 -3.92 14.84
N HIS A 220 3.31 -3.91 13.93
CA HIS A 220 1.93 -4.33 14.20
C HIS A 220 1.75 -5.82 13.97
N MET A 221 2.27 -6.33 12.85
CA MET A 221 2.13 -7.74 12.47
C MET A 221 3.22 -8.65 13.05
N GLY A 222 4.29 -8.07 13.62
CA GLY A 222 5.42 -8.82 14.18
C GLY A 222 5.02 -9.91 15.16
N THR A 223 5.47 -11.15 14.93
CA THR A 223 5.14 -12.34 15.74
C THR A 223 5.78 -12.29 17.14
N ASP A 224 6.87 -11.54 17.29
CA ASP A 224 7.55 -11.15 18.53
C ASP A 224 6.97 -9.87 19.16
N GLY A 225 5.78 -9.45 18.73
CA GLY A 225 5.08 -8.24 19.18
C GLY A 225 3.57 -8.42 19.29
N MET A 226 2.81 -7.46 18.76
CA MET A 226 1.34 -7.48 18.79
C MET A 226 0.72 -8.60 17.93
N ASN A 227 1.48 -9.13 16.96
CA ASN A 227 1.10 -10.23 16.08
C ASN A 227 -0.29 -10.06 15.42
N LEU A 228 -0.65 -8.83 15.05
CA LEU A 228 -1.96 -8.53 14.46
C LEU A 228 -2.17 -9.28 13.14
N GLN A 229 -3.39 -9.77 12.93
CA GLN A 229 -3.85 -10.29 11.65
C GLN A 229 -4.38 -9.15 10.77
N CYS A 230 -4.51 -9.38 9.47
CA CYS A 230 -5.00 -8.36 8.54
C CYS A 230 -6.37 -7.80 8.96
N VAL A 231 -7.27 -8.69 9.38
CA VAL A 231 -8.66 -8.37 9.78
C VAL A 231 -8.77 -7.59 11.10
N ASP A 232 -7.68 -7.48 11.87
CA ASP A 232 -7.68 -6.69 13.11
C ASP A 232 -7.61 -5.17 12.81
N CYS A 233 -6.99 -4.79 11.68
CA CYS A 233 -7.01 -3.42 11.15
C CYS A 233 -8.07 -3.25 10.05
N HIS A 234 -8.12 -4.20 9.11
CA HIS A 234 -9.13 -4.26 8.05
C HIS A 234 -10.44 -4.82 8.60
N LYS A 235 -11.08 -4.05 9.48
CA LYS A 235 -12.38 -4.36 10.09
C LYS A 235 -13.37 -4.75 9.00
N THR A 236 -14.08 -5.84 9.24
CA THR A 236 -14.96 -6.47 8.26
C THR A 236 -16.33 -6.62 8.89
N GLU A 237 -17.34 -6.04 8.24
CA GLU A 237 -18.74 -6.17 8.61
C GLU A 237 -19.48 -6.72 7.39
N ASN A 238 -20.29 -7.76 7.57
CA ASN A 238 -21.07 -8.38 6.49
C ASN A 238 -20.20 -8.69 5.25
N HIS A 239 -19.02 -9.30 5.46
CA HIS A 239 -18.00 -9.60 4.44
C HIS A 239 -17.49 -8.38 3.62
N MET A 240 -17.81 -7.16 4.04
CA MET A 240 -17.29 -5.93 3.46
C MET A 240 -16.01 -5.52 4.18
N ILE A 241 -14.88 -5.98 3.67
CA ILE A 241 -13.56 -5.69 4.22
C ILE A 241 -13.23 -4.20 4.01
N SER A 242 -12.91 -3.47 5.08
CA SER A 242 -12.49 -2.07 5.01
C SER A 242 -11.05 -1.89 4.49
N GLY A 243 -10.64 -0.64 4.28
CA GLY A 243 -9.28 -0.34 3.83
C GLY A 243 -9.14 -0.38 2.31
N LYS A 244 -10.01 0.36 1.61
CA LYS A 244 -9.89 0.54 0.17
C LYS A 244 -8.49 1.01 -0.19
N MET A 245 -7.91 0.48 -1.26
CA MET A 245 -6.64 0.93 -1.79
C MET A 245 -6.82 2.09 -2.78
N TYR A 246 -6.06 3.18 -2.63
CA TYR A 246 -6.14 4.34 -3.52
C TYR A 246 -5.68 4.06 -4.96
N SER A 247 -4.80 3.08 -5.17
CA SER A 247 -4.40 2.67 -6.52
C SER A 247 -5.54 2.06 -7.34
N LEU A 248 -6.68 1.74 -6.72
CA LEU A 248 -7.90 1.22 -7.35
C LEU A 248 -9.16 1.87 -6.74
N SER A 249 -9.08 3.13 -6.33
CA SER A 249 -10.19 3.92 -5.79
C SER A 249 -9.97 5.39 -6.05
N SER A 250 -11.05 6.13 -6.29
CA SER A 250 -11.00 7.56 -6.62
C SER A 250 -11.56 8.46 -5.54
N MET A 251 -12.23 7.88 -4.53
CA MET A 251 -12.89 8.63 -3.45
C MET A 251 -12.35 8.25 -2.10
N ASN A 252 -12.17 9.19 -1.18
CA ASN A 252 -11.72 8.91 0.18
C ASN A 252 -12.82 8.29 1.07
N ARG A 253 -13.13 7.00 0.90
CA ARG A 253 -14.17 6.29 1.66
C ARG A 253 -13.71 4.89 2.09
N ASN A 254 -14.24 4.40 3.21
CA ASN A 254 -14.00 3.06 3.74
C ASN A 254 -12.50 2.74 3.86
N ARG A 255 -11.79 3.55 4.66
CA ARG A 255 -10.34 3.47 4.88
C ARG A 255 -10.05 2.79 6.22
N ALA A 256 -8.87 2.21 6.32
CA ALA A 256 -8.27 1.83 7.59
C ALA A 256 -7.23 2.90 7.94
N LEU A 257 -7.34 3.49 9.11
CA LEU A 257 -6.57 4.68 9.50
C LEU A 257 -5.71 4.39 10.72
N CYS A 258 -4.59 5.10 10.86
CA CYS A 258 -3.75 4.98 12.05
C CYS A 258 -4.52 5.42 13.30
N GLU A 259 -5.36 6.44 13.11
CA GLU A 259 -6.21 7.09 14.08
C GLU A 259 -7.34 6.19 14.63
N ASP A 260 -7.60 5.03 14.00
CA ASP A 260 -8.53 4.03 14.54
C ASP A 260 -8.01 3.42 15.86
N CYS A 261 -6.68 3.44 16.07
CA CYS A 261 -6.01 2.95 17.28
C CYS A 261 -5.18 4.05 17.97
N HIS A 262 -4.56 4.94 17.21
CA HIS A 262 -3.76 6.06 17.74
C HIS A 262 -4.60 7.32 17.92
N THR A 263 -4.07 8.37 18.55
CA THR A 263 -4.70 9.70 18.55
C THR A 263 -4.16 10.50 17.37
N GLU A 264 -4.85 11.57 16.96
CA GLU A 264 -4.36 12.47 15.91
C GLU A 264 -3.08 13.24 16.29
N SER A 265 -2.79 13.29 17.60
CA SER A 265 -1.60 13.91 18.19
C SER A 265 -0.92 12.93 19.15
N PRO A 266 -0.26 11.88 18.63
CA PRO A 266 0.24 10.77 19.45
C PRO A 266 1.61 11.04 20.07
N HIS A 267 2.26 12.17 19.76
CA HIS A 267 3.61 12.48 20.21
C HIS A 267 3.61 13.39 21.43
N ASP A 268 4.56 13.20 22.33
CA ASP A 268 4.79 14.14 23.44
C ASP A 268 5.31 15.50 22.92
N ASP A 269 6.07 15.48 21.82
CA ASP A 269 6.55 16.68 21.16
C ASP A 269 5.47 17.31 20.28
N ALA A 270 5.01 18.50 20.69
CA ALA A 270 3.99 19.26 19.99
C ALA A 270 4.39 19.62 18.54
N ILE A 271 5.69 19.73 18.21
CA ILE A 271 6.09 20.02 16.83
C ILE A 271 5.78 18.85 15.90
N LEU A 272 5.94 17.60 16.37
CA LEU A 272 5.62 16.40 15.58
C LEU A 272 4.12 16.29 15.36
N ASN A 273 3.31 16.62 16.37
CA ASN A 273 1.86 16.68 16.22
C ASN A 273 1.43 17.74 15.19
N LYS A 274 2.11 18.89 15.09
CA LYS A 274 1.83 19.87 14.03
C LYS A 274 2.11 19.34 12.61
N HIS A 275 3.05 18.40 12.46
CA HIS A 275 3.32 17.79 11.15
C HIS A 275 2.15 16.94 10.66
N THR A 276 1.34 16.35 11.55
CA THR A 276 0.23 15.46 11.15
C THR A 276 -0.86 16.17 10.34
N LEU A 277 -0.86 17.52 10.35
CA LEU A 277 -1.71 18.37 9.51
C LEU A 277 -1.41 18.23 8.01
N LYS A 278 -0.14 18.02 7.64
CA LYS A 278 0.31 17.99 6.25
C LYS A 278 1.17 16.78 5.90
N VAL A 279 1.51 15.94 6.87
CA VAL A 279 2.35 14.75 6.69
C VAL A 279 1.58 13.55 7.26
N ALA A 280 1.30 12.56 6.42
CA ALA A 280 0.66 11.33 6.88
C ALA A 280 1.59 10.53 7.80
N CYS A 281 1.02 9.78 8.75
CA CYS A 281 1.79 8.95 9.68
C CYS A 281 2.76 8.01 8.94
N GLN A 282 2.28 7.39 7.87
CA GLN A 282 3.03 6.50 6.99
C GLN A 282 4.35 7.13 6.49
N THR A 283 4.35 8.43 6.17
CA THR A 283 5.52 9.15 5.62
C THR A 283 6.70 9.12 6.58
N CYS A 284 6.45 9.26 7.88
CA CYS A 284 7.51 9.24 8.89
C CYS A 284 7.79 7.82 9.41
N HIS A 285 6.76 6.99 9.48
CA HIS A 285 6.82 5.69 10.13
C HIS A 285 7.16 4.52 9.20
N ILE A 286 7.16 4.73 7.87
CA ILE A 286 7.61 3.74 6.88
C ILE A 286 8.77 4.34 6.07
N PRO A 287 9.96 4.51 6.68
CA PRO A 287 11.10 5.14 6.02
C PRO A 287 11.67 4.32 4.86
N ILE A 288 11.47 3.00 4.89
CA ILE A 288 11.89 2.03 3.89
C ILE A 288 10.81 0.96 3.70
N TYR A 289 10.66 0.49 2.47
CA TYR A 289 9.84 -0.68 2.10
C TYR A 289 10.70 -1.73 1.39
N ALA A 290 10.13 -2.88 1.07
CA ALA A 290 10.86 -4.05 0.57
C ALA A 290 12.02 -4.43 1.49
N LYS A 291 11.73 -4.50 2.80
CA LYS A 291 12.71 -4.72 3.87
C LYS A 291 13.36 -6.11 3.80
N VAL A 292 12.64 -7.14 3.35
CA VAL A 292 13.13 -8.53 3.38
C VAL A 292 13.40 -9.08 1.97
N ASN A 293 12.46 -8.97 1.04
CA ASN A 293 12.69 -9.35 -0.37
C ASN A 293 12.52 -8.14 -1.30
N ALA A 294 13.24 -8.19 -2.42
CA ALA A 294 13.18 -7.15 -3.43
C ALA A 294 11.77 -7.03 -4.04
N THR A 295 11.45 -5.83 -4.51
CA THR A 295 10.23 -5.53 -5.27
C THR A 295 10.58 -5.03 -6.65
N LYS A 296 9.73 -5.36 -7.63
CA LYS A 296 9.86 -4.85 -8.98
C LYS A 296 9.55 -3.35 -9.01
N ILE A 297 10.48 -2.55 -9.51
CA ILE A 297 10.35 -1.08 -9.65
C ILE A 297 10.23 -0.65 -11.11
N ALA A 298 10.67 -1.49 -12.05
CA ALA A 298 10.46 -1.26 -13.46
C ALA A 298 10.11 -2.54 -14.24
N TRP A 299 9.30 -2.40 -15.28
CA TRP A 299 8.91 -3.46 -16.21
C TRP A 299 8.91 -2.95 -17.66
N ASP A 300 9.83 -3.44 -18.49
CA ASP A 300 9.91 -3.09 -19.91
C ASP A 300 9.31 -4.21 -20.78
N TRP A 301 8.04 -4.06 -21.19
CA TRP A 301 7.39 -5.00 -22.10
C TRP A 301 7.93 -4.94 -23.54
N SER A 302 8.65 -3.89 -23.93
CA SER A 302 9.15 -3.74 -25.31
C SER A 302 10.20 -4.79 -25.69
N THR A 303 10.76 -5.50 -24.70
CA THR A 303 11.70 -6.59 -24.91
C THR A 303 11.07 -7.97 -24.77
N ALA A 304 9.78 -8.07 -24.41
CA ALA A 304 9.06 -9.33 -24.41
C ALA A 304 8.95 -9.89 -25.84
N GLY A 305 8.97 -11.21 -25.96
CA GLY A 305 8.98 -11.92 -27.24
C GLY A 305 10.37 -12.30 -27.75
N LYS A 306 11.46 -11.85 -27.10
CA LYS A 306 12.81 -12.29 -27.48
C LYS A 306 13.01 -13.77 -27.15
N LEU A 307 13.55 -14.51 -28.10
CA LEU A 307 13.84 -15.94 -28.00
C LEU A 307 15.33 -16.18 -28.24
N LYS A 308 15.86 -17.26 -27.65
CA LYS A 308 17.22 -17.74 -27.90
C LYS A 308 17.11 -19.09 -28.59
N ASP A 309 17.65 -19.20 -29.80
CA ASP A 309 17.55 -20.40 -30.64
C ASP A 309 16.11 -20.89 -30.85
N GLY A 310 15.17 -19.94 -31.01
CA GLY A 310 13.74 -20.21 -31.20
C GLY A 310 13.00 -20.66 -29.94
N LYS A 311 13.64 -20.67 -28.77
CA LYS A 311 13.05 -21.07 -27.49
C LYS A 311 12.99 -19.89 -26.51
N PRO A 312 11.99 -19.86 -25.61
CA PRO A 312 11.94 -18.88 -24.55
C PRO A 312 13.09 -19.11 -23.55
N TYR A 313 13.54 -18.03 -22.93
CA TYR A 313 14.59 -18.05 -21.91
C TYR A 313 14.29 -17.02 -20.81
N GLU A 314 15.03 -17.17 -19.72
CA GLU A 314 14.97 -16.30 -18.56
C GLU A 314 16.39 -15.93 -18.12
N GLU A 315 16.51 -14.78 -17.46
CA GLU A 315 17.75 -14.31 -16.87
C GLU A 315 17.44 -13.81 -15.46
N ASP A 316 18.30 -14.14 -14.50
CA ASP A 316 18.13 -13.82 -13.09
C ASP A 316 19.29 -12.97 -12.58
N ASP A 317 19.02 -12.13 -11.56
CA ASP A 317 20.07 -11.48 -10.79
C ASP A 317 20.68 -12.44 -9.74
N ALA A 318 21.70 -11.96 -9.03
CA ALA A 318 22.38 -12.73 -8.00
C ALA A 318 21.49 -13.10 -6.78
N GLU A 319 20.35 -12.43 -6.60
CA GLU A 319 19.36 -12.74 -5.56
C GLU A 319 18.27 -13.70 -6.05
N GLY A 320 18.34 -14.15 -7.32
CA GLY A 320 17.37 -15.05 -7.94
C GLY A 320 16.10 -14.34 -8.43
N ASN A 321 16.11 -13.01 -8.57
CA ASN A 321 14.99 -12.31 -9.17
C ASN A 321 15.13 -12.34 -10.70
N HIS A 322 14.08 -12.76 -11.41
CA HIS A 322 14.03 -12.66 -12.85
C HIS A 322 14.26 -11.21 -13.29
N THR A 323 15.33 -10.95 -14.04
CA THR A 323 15.64 -9.68 -14.69
C THR A 323 15.15 -9.65 -16.13
N PHE A 324 14.96 -10.82 -16.74
CA PHE A 324 14.31 -10.98 -18.04
C PHE A 324 13.48 -12.26 -18.09
N LEU A 325 12.32 -12.19 -18.74
CA LEU A 325 11.54 -13.37 -19.16
C LEU A 325 11.08 -13.16 -20.59
N SER A 326 11.25 -14.14 -21.49
CA SER A 326 10.72 -14.03 -22.87
C SER A 326 9.24 -13.66 -22.91
N ILE A 327 8.45 -14.16 -21.95
CA ILE A 327 7.01 -13.91 -21.87
C ILE A 327 6.63 -12.51 -21.38
N LYS A 328 7.56 -11.75 -20.78
CA LYS A 328 7.25 -10.51 -20.05
C LYS A 328 8.23 -9.36 -20.28
N GLY A 329 9.41 -9.60 -20.85
CA GLY A 329 10.43 -8.58 -21.08
C GLY A 329 11.35 -8.38 -19.87
N ASN A 330 11.94 -7.19 -19.76
CA ASN A 330 12.93 -6.88 -18.72
C ASN A 330 12.30 -6.33 -17.45
N PHE A 331 12.99 -6.55 -16.33
CA PHE A 331 12.62 -6.09 -15.01
C PHE A 331 13.78 -5.40 -14.32
N THR A 332 13.45 -4.42 -13.46
CA THR A 332 14.38 -3.88 -12.48
C THR A 332 13.79 -4.07 -11.10
N TRP A 333 14.63 -4.55 -10.19
CA TRP A 333 14.27 -4.84 -8.81
C TRP A 333 15.00 -3.89 -7.85
N GLY A 334 14.43 -3.69 -6.67
CA GLY A 334 15.08 -2.95 -5.61
C GLY A 334 14.64 -3.45 -4.24
N LYS A 335 15.51 -3.26 -3.25
CA LYS A 335 15.36 -3.75 -1.87
C LYS A 335 15.75 -2.64 -0.91
N ASN A 336 15.16 -2.59 0.28
CA ASN A 336 15.37 -1.53 1.28
C ASN A 336 15.18 -0.12 0.68
N LEU A 337 14.11 0.04 -0.07
CA LEU A 337 13.86 1.23 -0.87
C LEU A 337 13.25 2.35 -0.03
N LYS A 338 13.75 3.57 -0.21
CA LYS A 338 13.09 4.79 0.27
C LYS A 338 11.85 5.06 -0.59
N PRO A 339 10.66 5.32 0.00
CA PRO A 339 9.49 5.72 -0.77
C PRO A 339 9.71 7.03 -1.53
N ASP A 340 9.01 7.19 -2.64
CA ASP A 340 8.73 8.51 -3.21
C ASP A 340 7.64 9.20 -2.37
N TYR A 341 7.59 10.52 -2.37
CA TYR A 341 6.60 11.29 -1.59
C TYR A 341 5.78 12.19 -2.49
N VAL A 342 4.47 12.14 -2.34
CA VAL A 342 3.51 12.91 -3.14
C VAL A 342 2.47 13.57 -2.26
N TRP A 343 1.93 14.71 -2.71
CA TRP A 343 0.72 15.28 -2.12
C TRP A 343 -0.49 14.43 -2.46
N PHE A 344 -1.36 14.25 -1.47
CA PHE A 344 -2.58 13.49 -1.66
C PHE A 344 -3.74 13.95 -0.76
N ASN A 345 -4.88 14.26 -1.39
CA ASN A 345 -6.13 14.68 -0.74
C ASN A 345 -7.17 13.57 -0.61
N GLY A 346 -6.79 12.32 -0.89
CA GLY A 346 -7.72 11.19 -0.84
C GLY A 346 -8.51 10.95 -2.14
N THR A 347 -8.31 11.75 -3.19
CA THR A 347 -8.93 11.56 -4.51
C THR A 347 -7.91 11.25 -5.60
N ALA A 348 -8.25 10.36 -6.52
CA ALA A 348 -7.36 9.91 -7.58
C ALA A 348 -8.08 9.81 -8.93
N GLY A 349 -7.37 10.11 -10.00
CA GLY A 349 -7.79 9.76 -11.35
C GLY A 349 -7.34 8.34 -11.71
N HIS A 350 -7.92 7.79 -12.76
CA HIS A 350 -7.46 6.53 -13.37
C HIS A 350 -7.56 6.64 -14.89
N TYR A 351 -6.55 6.13 -15.57
CA TYR A 351 -6.66 5.79 -16.99
C TYR A 351 -7.60 4.60 -17.11
N LEU A 352 -8.62 4.74 -17.95
CA LEU A 352 -9.55 3.67 -18.30
C LEU A 352 -9.24 3.17 -19.71
N LEU A 353 -9.50 1.89 -19.95
CA LEU A 353 -9.34 1.30 -21.29
C LEU A 353 -10.10 2.14 -22.34
N GLY A 354 -9.41 2.47 -23.43
CA GLY A 354 -9.92 3.33 -24.50
C GLY A 354 -9.67 4.82 -24.33
N ASP A 355 -9.15 5.29 -23.19
CA ASP A 355 -8.74 6.68 -23.01
C ASP A 355 -7.62 7.05 -23.99
N LYS A 356 -7.77 8.19 -24.66
CA LYS A 356 -6.73 8.70 -25.57
C LYS A 356 -5.57 9.30 -24.78
N VAL A 357 -4.35 8.92 -25.14
CA VAL A 357 -3.11 9.49 -24.64
C VAL A 357 -2.70 10.64 -25.56
N ALA A 358 -2.75 11.87 -25.04
CA ALA A 358 -2.47 13.07 -25.83
C ALA A 358 -0.97 13.31 -26.06
N ASP A 359 -0.15 13.02 -25.06
CA ASP A 359 1.30 13.26 -25.06
C ASP A 359 2.04 12.00 -24.58
N THR A 360 2.90 11.45 -25.44
CA THR A 360 3.72 10.27 -25.16
C THR A 360 5.18 10.63 -24.86
N THR A 361 5.54 11.92 -24.87
CA THR A 361 6.90 12.40 -24.54
C THR A 361 7.18 12.32 -23.04
N LYS A 362 6.13 12.39 -22.22
CA LYS A 362 6.16 12.20 -20.77
C LYS A 362 5.54 10.84 -20.40
N PRO A 363 5.94 10.25 -19.26
CA PRO A 363 5.27 9.07 -18.77
C PRO A 363 3.78 9.33 -18.50
N LEU A 364 2.92 8.42 -18.97
CA LEU A 364 1.51 8.41 -18.60
C LEU A 364 1.36 7.90 -17.18
N VAL A 365 0.87 8.73 -16.26
CA VAL A 365 0.52 8.29 -14.90
C VAL A 365 -0.85 7.63 -14.96
N LEU A 366 -0.91 6.32 -14.70
CA LEU A 366 -2.14 5.54 -14.80
C LEU A 366 -3.14 5.88 -13.70
N ASN A 367 -2.68 6.27 -12.52
CA ASN A 367 -3.52 6.57 -11.37
C ASN A 367 -3.05 7.83 -10.64
N PRO A 368 -3.15 9.01 -11.27
CA PRO A 368 -2.67 10.25 -10.66
C PRO A 368 -3.37 10.48 -9.32
N LEU A 369 -2.55 10.61 -8.27
CA LEU A 369 -3.00 10.98 -6.93
C LEU A 369 -3.06 12.51 -6.87
N TYR A 370 -4.24 13.06 -6.56
CA TYR A 370 -4.43 14.51 -6.54
C TYR A 370 -4.11 15.10 -5.17
N GLY A 371 -3.59 16.32 -5.18
CA GLY A 371 -3.32 17.09 -3.99
C GLY A 371 -2.31 18.20 -4.26
N SER A 372 -2.16 19.10 -3.29
CA SER A 372 -1.12 20.14 -3.29
C SER A 372 -0.96 20.71 -1.88
N TYR A 373 0.07 21.51 -1.64
CA TYR A 373 0.23 22.20 -0.36
C TYR A 373 -0.99 23.06 0.02
N ASN A 374 -1.56 23.78 -0.96
CA ASN A 374 -2.68 24.71 -0.75
C ASN A 374 -4.04 24.00 -0.54
N ASP A 375 -4.12 22.71 -0.84
CA ASP A 375 -5.31 21.92 -0.60
C ASP A 375 -5.37 21.52 0.88
N VAL A 376 -6.43 21.92 1.58
CA VAL A 376 -6.59 21.73 3.03
C VAL A 376 -6.62 20.26 3.43
N ASP A 377 -7.14 19.40 2.56
CA ASP A 377 -7.28 17.96 2.82
C ASP A 377 -6.02 17.17 2.41
N SER A 378 -5.07 17.83 1.74
CA SER A 378 -3.85 17.19 1.26
C SER A 378 -2.84 16.93 2.37
N LYS A 379 -2.33 15.70 2.41
CA LYS A 379 -1.14 15.30 3.18
C LYS A 379 -0.08 14.72 2.25
N ILE A 380 1.19 14.81 2.66
CA ILE A 380 2.31 14.10 2.04
C ILE A 380 2.22 12.64 2.44
N ILE A 381 2.14 11.74 1.46
CA ILE A 381 2.10 10.29 1.65
C ILE A 381 3.31 9.59 1.00
N PRO A 382 3.76 8.43 1.51
CA PRO A 382 4.78 7.63 0.85
C PRO A 382 4.15 6.73 -0.22
N VAL A 383 4.78 6.65 -1.38
CA VAL A 383 4.36 5.79 -2.49
C VAL A 383 5.56 5.04 -3.06
N LYS A 384 5.31 3.82 -3.52
CA LYS A 384 6.13 3.14 -4.52
C LYS A 384 5.65 3.60 -5.89
N ILE A 385 6.53 4.19 -6.71
CA ILE A 385 6.25 4.48 -8.11
C ILE A 385 6.81 3.33 -8.96
N HIS A 386 5.92 2.50 -9.51
CA HIS A 386 6.29 1.49 -10.49
C HIS A 386 6.31 2.12 -11.89
N ARG A 387 7.39 1.89 -12.64
CA ARG A 387 7.57 2.44 -13.99
C ARG A 387 7.52 1.32 -15.02
N ALA A 388 6.96 1.58 -16.20
CA ALA A 388 6.97 0.58 -17.26
C ALA A 388 7.12 1.18 -18.65
N LYS A 389 7.45 0.33 -19.62
CA LYS A 389 7.11 0.57 -21.03
C LYS A 389 5.99 -0.38 -21.41
N GLN A 390 4.84 0.15 -21.80
CA GLN A 390 3.64 -0.63 -22.11
C GLN A 390 3.28 -0.54 -23.59
N PRO A 391 2.66 -1.59 -24.18
CA PRO A 391 2.24 -1.59 -25.57
C PRO A 391 1.16 -0.53 -25.80
N PHE A 392 1.27 0.17 -26.93
CA PHE A 392 0.45 1.33 -27.29
C PHE A 392 0.15 1.31 -28.79
N ASP A 393 -1.08 1.65 -29.15
CA ASP A 393 -1.49 1.84 -30.53
C ASP A 393 -1.27 3.31 -30.92
N PRO A 394 -0.29 3.64 -31.77
CA PRO A 394 0.04 5.02 -32.10
C PRO A 394 -1.01 5.71 -33.00
N VAL A 395 -1.86 4.94 -33.69
CA VAL A 395 -2.89 5.48 -34.59
C VAL A 395 -4.14 5.82 -33.77
N ASN A 396 -4.63 4.87 -32.97
CA ASN A 396 -5.80 5.07 -32.11
C ASN A 396 -5.47 5.90 -30.86
N LYS A 397 -4.18 6.01 -30.52
CA LYS A 397 -3.63 6.71 -29.36
C LYS A 397 -4.10 6.15 -28.01
N ILE A 398 -4.19 4.83 -27.89
CA ILE A 398 -4.65 4.15 -26.67
C ILE A 398 -3.66 3.07 -26.24
N LEU A 399 -3.62 2.76 -24.95
CA LEU A 399 -2.88 1.59 -24.46
C LEU A 399 -3.51 0.31 -25.02
N ILE A 400 -2.65 -0.66 -25.34
CA ILE A 400 -3.07 -1.97 -25.84
C ILE A 400 -3.28 -2.90 -24.64
N GLN A 401 -4.42 -3.58 -24.60
CA GLN A 401 -4.64 -4.74 -23.74
C GLN A 401 -4.38 -6.02 -24.57
N PRO A 402 -3.21 -6.66 -24.43
CA PRO A 402 -2.93 -7.88 -25.16
C PRO A 402 -3.58 -9.09 -24.46
N LYS A 403 -3.83 -10.14 -25.25
CA LYS A 403 -4.04 -11.48 -24.73
C LYS A 403 -2.68 -12.05 -24.30
N LEU A 404 -2.51 -12.23 -23.01
CA LEU A 404 -1.30 -12.73 -22.40
C LEU A 404 -1.34 -14.25 -22.24
N TYR A 405 -2.50 -14.80 -21.86
CA TYR A 405 -2.64 -16.20 -21.53
C TYR A 405 -3.56 -16.96 -22.49
N ALA A 406 -3.17 -18.19 -22.82
CA ALA A 406 -4.01 -19.22 -23.42
C ALA A 406 -3.45 -20.61 -23.05
N GLU A 407 -4.30 -21.64 -23.12
CA GLU A 407 -3.87 -22.99 -22.77
C GLU A 407 -2.92 -23.58 -23.82
N LYS A 408 -3.15 -23.25 -25.10
CA LYS A 408 -2.43 -23.84 -26.24
C LYS A 408 -1.70 -22.79 -27.08
N VAL A 409 -0.64 -23.24 -27.73
CA VAL A 409 0.06 -22.47 -28.77
C VAL A 409 -0.89 -22.30 -29.96
N GLY A 410 -0.89 -21.11 -30.57
CA GLY A 410 -1.72 -20.73 -31.70
C GLY A 410 -3.06 -20.08 -31.34
N GLU A 411 -3.34 -19.90 -30.05
CA GLU A 411 -4.58 -19.24 -29.55
C GLU A 411 -4.43 -17.71 -29.39
N GLY A 412 -3.31 -17.16 -29.86
CA GLY A 412 -3.04 -15.72 -29.92
C GLY A 412 -2.58 -15.12 -28.59
N ALA A 413 -1.93 -15.91 -27.74
CA ALA A 413 -1.48 -15.46 -26.42
C ALA A 413 0.02 -15.21 -26.38
N LEU A 414 0.42 -14.02 -25.90
CA LEU A 414 1.83 -13.60 -25.89
C LEU A 414 2.73 -14.57 -25.11
N TRP A 415 2.26 -15.16 -24.00
CA TRP A 415 3.09 -16.06 -23.18
C TRP A 415 3.36 -17.43 -23.81
N LYS A 416 2.67 -17.78 -24.90
CA LYS A 416 2.85 -19.03 -25.65
C LYS A 416 3.40 -18.78 -27.05
N ASP A 417 2.82 -17.80 -27.74
CA ASP A 417 3.06 -17.56 -29.17
C ASP A 417 4.17 -16.53 -29.42
N PHE A 418 4.52 -15.72 -28.41
CA PHE A 418 5.55 -14.67 -28.51
C PHE A 418 5.34 -13.68 -29.67
N ASN A 419 4.09 -13.55 -30.16
CA ASN A 419 3.72 -12.64 -31.24
C ASN A 419 2.87 -11.49 -30.69
N TRP A 420 3.45 -10.29 -30.70
CA TRP A 420 2.80 -9.08 -30.22
C TRP A 420 1.60 -8.65 -31.07
N GLU A 421 1.66 -8.78 -32.39
CA GLU A 421 0.59 -8.35 -33.30
C GLU A 421 -0.67 -9.17 -33.07
N THR A 422 -0.54 -10.50 -33.09
CA THR A 422 -1.66 -11.42 -32.81
C THR A 422 -2.19 -11.25 -31.39
N ALA A 423 -1.31 -11.15 -30.39
CA ALA A 423 -1.75 -10.95 -29.00
C ALA A 423 -2.50 -9.62 -28.80
N SER A 424 -2.07 -8.57 -29.50
CA SER A 424 -2.73 -7.26 -29.45
C SER A 424 -4.07 -7.29 -30.18
N GLU A 425 -4.14 -7.92 -31.36
CA GLU A 425 -5.37 -8.05 -32.12
C GLU A 425 -6.45 -8.81 -31.33
N VAL A 426 -6.11 -9.99 -30.79
CA VAL A 426 -7.04 -10.81 -30.03
C VAL A 426 -7.45 -10.11 -28.73
N GLY A 427 -6.48 -9.57 -27.97
CA GLY A 427 -6.77 -8.90 -26.70
C GLY A 427 -7.62 -7.64 -26.86
N MET A 428 -7.35 -6.80 -27.87
CA MET A 428 -8.13 -5.59 -28.14
C MET A 428 -9.54 -5.93 -28.62
N LYS A 429 -9.69 -7.02 -29.41
CA LYS A 429 -11.00 -7.56 -29.77
C LYS A 429 -11.77 -8.05 -28.54
N ASP A 430 -11.12 -8.76 -27.62
CA ASP A 430 -11.74 -9.26 -26.39
C ASP A 430 -12.30 -8.13 -25.52
N VAL A 431 -11.69 -6.94 -25.54
CA VAL A 431 -12.16 -5.74 -24.84
C VAL A 431 -12.97 -4.76 -25.71
N ASN A 432 -13.33 -5.15 -26.93
CA ASN A 432 -14.08 -4.32 -27.90
C ASN A 432 -13.45 -2.96 -28.20
N LEU A 433 -12.12 -2.88 -28.28
CA LEU A 433 -11.39 -1.68 -28.65
C LEU A 433 -10.73 -1.81 -30.03
N PRO A 434 -10.57 -0.70 -30.77
CA PRO A 434 -9.92 -0.74 -32.07
C PRO A 434 -8.42 -1.03 -31.94
N PHE A 435 -7.89 -1.77 -32.90
CA PHE A 435 -6.45 -1.98 -33.07
C PHE A 435 -6.07 -1.68 -34.52
N SER A 436 -5.05 -0.85 -34.71
CA SER A 436 -4.62 -0.38 -36.04
C SER A 436 -3.64 -1.33 -36.75
N GLY A 437 -3.25 -2.44 -36.11
CA GLY A 437 -2.13 -3.28 -36.56
C GLY A 437 -0.75 -2.68 -36.27
N LYS A 438 -0.67 -1.54 -35.56
CA LYS A 438 0.59 -0.88 -35.18
C LYS A 438 0.79 -0.91 -33.68
N ILE A 439 2.00 -1.29 -33.27
CA ILE A 439 2.41 -1.36 -31.88
C ILE A 439 3.63 -0.47 -31.70
N SER A 440 3.56 0.41 -30.71
CA SER A 440 4.71 1.08 -30.13
C SER A 440 4.69 0.87 -28.62
N PHE A 441 5.68 1.41 -27.91
CA PHE A 441 5.75 1.30 -26.46
C PHE A 441 5.93 2.68 -25.84
N ILE A 442 5.09 3.03 -24.87
CA ILE A 442 5.17 4.31 -24.17
C ILE A 442 5.53 4.11 -22.70
N LYS A 443 6.15 5.12 -22.09
CA LYS A 443 6.46 5.10 -20.66
C LYS A 443 5.19 5.29 -19.85
N THR A 444 5.01 4.51 -18.80
CA THR A 444 3.91 4.67 -17.84
C THR A 444 4.41 4.62 -16.41
N GLU A 445 3.68 5.27 -15.51
CA GLU A 445 3.90 5.22 -14.07
C GLU A 445 2.61 4.83 -13.35
N MET A 446 2.75 4.12 -12.24
CA MET A 446 1.63 3.78 -11.37
C MET A 446 2.04 3.93 -9.92
N TYR A 447 1.23 4.63 -9.14
CA TYR A 447 1.54 5.00 -7.76
C TYR A 447 0.87 4.01 -6.80
N TRP A 448 1.68 3.40 -5.93
CA TRP A 448 1.26 2.41 -4.96
C TRP A 448 1.55 2.94 -3.55
N PRO A 449 0.54 3.48 -2.83
CA PRO A 449 0.75 3.93 -1.46
C PRO A 449 1.28 2.83 -0.56
N VAL A 450 2.29 3.15 0.22
CA VAL A 450 2.94 2.26 1.17
C VAL A 450 2.27 2.43 2.53
N ASN A 451 1.71 1.35 3.09
CA ASN A 451 0.90 1.39 4.31
C ASN A 451 1.31 0.35 5.37
N HIS A 452 2.12 -0.64 5.00
CA HIS A 452 2.64 -1.69 5.89
C HIS A 452 4.16 -1.54 6.03
N MET A 453 4.79 -2.47 6.75
CA MET A 453 6.19 -2.39 7.17
C MET A 453 6.47 -1.20 8.09
N VAL A 454 5.51 -0.86 8.96
CA VAL A 454 5.67 0.22 9.93
C VAL A 454 6.88 -0.08 10.82
N SER A 455 7.84 0.85 10.86
CA SER A 455 9.07 0.73 11.64
C SER A 455 8.85 1.13 13.10
N SER A 456 9.75 0.68 13.98
CA SER A 456 9.77 1.11 15.38
C SER A 456 10.01 2.62 15.50
N LYS A 457 9.58 3.21 16.63
CA LYS A 457 9.70 4.66 16.87
C LYS A 457 11.15 5.17 16.79
N GLU A 458 12.12 4.31 17.09
CA GLU A 458 13.55 4.62 17.02
C GLU A 458 14.02 4.74 15.56
N ASN A 459 13.38 3.99 14.67
CA ASN A 459 13.71 3.88 13.25
C ASN A 459 12.75 4.68 12.36
N THR A 460 12.13 5.73 12.88
CA THR A 460 11.34 6.68 12.08
C THR A 460 12.22 7.70 11.37
N VAL A 461 11.68 8.31 10.32
CA VAL A 461 12.32 9.45 9.62
C VAL A 461 12.66 10.57 10.61
N LYS A 462 13.89 11.07 10.53
CA LYS A 462 14.38 12.19 11.36
C LYS A 462 14.20 13.53 10.66
N CYS A 463 14.17 14.62 11.43
CA CYS A 463 13.94 15.97 10.93
C CYS A 463 14.91 16.34 9.81
N ASN A 464 16.20 16.05 9.97
CA ASN A 464 17.26 16.36 9.01
C ASN A 464 17.21 15.54 7.72
N GLU A 465 16.40 14.50 7.64
CA GLU A 465 16.19 13.77 6.38
C GLU A 465 15.23 14.51 5.45
N CYS A 466 14.33 15.33 5.99
CA CYS A 466 13.39 16.17 5.23
C CYS A 466 13.91 17.61 5.14
N HIS A 467 14.31 18.19 6.27
CA HIS A 467 14.79 19.56 6.43
C HIS A 467 16.30 19.68 6.13
N THR A 468 16.69 19.29 4.92
CA THR A 468 18.06 19.39 4.42
C THR A 468 18.04 19.87 2.98
N ARG A 469 19.07 20.62 2.56
CA ARG A 469 19.21 21.10 1.18
C ARG A 469 19.53 19.96 0.21
N GLU A 470 20.42 19.08 0.63
CA GLU A 470 20.89 17.96 -0.18
C GLU A 470 20.24 16.67 0.29
N ASN A 471 19.84 15.82 -0.66
CA ASN A 471 19.27 14.49 -0.41
C ASN A 471 17.99 14.46 0.45
N SER A 472 17.25 15.58 0.49
CA SER A 472 15.95 15.64 1.18
C SER A 472 15.00 14.55 0.70
N ARG A 473 14.30 13.91 1.63
CA ARG A 473 13.17 13.02 1.32
C ARG A 473 12.11 13.72 0.48
N LEU A 474 11.91 15.01 0.69
CA LEU A 474 10.84 15.79 0.10
C LEU A 474 11.34 16.65 -1.08
N ALA A 475 12.51 16.37 -1.65
CA ALA A 475 13.10 17.18 -2.73
C ALA A 475 12.21 17.33 -3.98
N GLY A 476 11.29 16.39 -4.21
CA GLY A 476 10.32 16.46 -5.32
C GLY A 476 9.14 17.42 -5.10
N LEU A 477 8.94 17.91 -3.88
CA LEU A 477 7.78 18.75 -3.52
C LEU A 477 8.18 20.21 -3.36
N ASN A 478 7.93 21.02 -4.40
CA ASN A 478 8.46 22.38 -4.53
C ASN A 478 7.39 23.48 -4.49
N ASP A 479 6.16 23.14 -4.11
CA ASP A 479 5.00 24.04 -4.07
C ASP A 479 4.81 24.74 -2.70
N PHE A 480 5.78 24.62 -1.80
CA PHE A 480 5.79 25.28 -0.50
C PHE A 480 7.21 25.56 -0.02
N TYR A 481 7.33 26.53 0.89
CA TYR A 481 8.60 26.84 1.56
C TYR A 481 8.83 25.91 2.75
N MET A 482 9.94 25.19 2.74
CA MET A 482 10.37 24.30 3.80
C MET A 482 11.62 24.86 4.50
N PRO A 483 11.56 25.12 5.82
CA PRO A 483 12.73 25.54 6.57
C PRO A 483 13.92 24.58 6.40
N ALA A 484 15.12 25.16 6.30
CA ALA A 484 16.42 24.50 6.07
C ALA A 484 16.63 23.80 4.71
N ARG A 485 15.56 23.35 4.03
CA ARG A 485 15.65 22.86 2.63
C ARG A 485 15.66 24.03 1.65
N ASP A 486 14.69 24.92 1.77
CA ASP A 486 14.47 26.00 0.82
C ASP A 486 15.11 27.30 1.29
N PHE A 487 15.52 28.12 0.34
CA PHE A 487 16.07 29.44 0.62
C PHE A 487 15.65 30.45 -0.45
N SER A 488 15.57 31.71 -0.05
CA SER A 488 15.38 32.83 -0.97
C SER A 488 16.68 33.62 -1.00
N PRO A 489 17.41 33.64 -2.14
CA PRO A 489 18.64 34.43 -2.27
C PRO A 489 18.42 35.91 -1.94
N VAL A 490 17.24 36.45 -2.27
CA VAL A 490 16.88 37.84 -2.01
C VAL A 490 16.74 38.08 -0.50
N ILE A 491 15.99 37.23 0.21
CA ILE A 491 15.79 37.37 1.66
C ILE A 491 17.11 37.15 2.40
N GLU A 492 17.89 36.13 2.02
CA GLU A 492 19.20 35.88 2.63
C GLU A 492 20.17 37.04 2.41
N THR A 493 20.20 37.62 1.20
CA THR A 493 21.06 38.77 0.88
C THR A 493 20.62 40.01 1.64
N ALA A 494 19.30 40.27 1.70
CA ALA A 494 18.75 41.36 2.49
C ALA A 494 19.07 41.20 3.98
N GLY A 495 18.93 39.99 4.53
CA GLY A 495 19.29 39.67 5.91
C GLY A 495 20.78 39.91 6.19
N LYS A 496 21.67 39.43 5.31
CA LYS A 496 23.12 39.70 5.40
C LYS A 496 23.43 41.19 5.33
N ALA A 497 22.75 41.93 4.45
CA ALA A 497 22.91 43.37 4.34
C ALA A 497 22.48 44.08 5.63
N VAL A 498 21.32 43.73 6.20
CA VAL A 498 20.83 44.30 7.47
C VAL A 498 21.80 44.03 8.61
N LEU A 499 22.35 42.81 8.71
CA LEU A 499 23.36 42.47 9.71
C LEU A 499 24.63 43.31 9.52
N LEU A 500 25.11 43.46 8.29
CA LEU A 500 26.27 44.28 7.96
C LEU A 500 26.04 45.76 8.29
N PHE A 501 24.90 46.32 7.87
CA PHE A 501 24.53 47.71 8.17
C PHE A 501 24.39 47.95 9.67
N SER A 502 23.78 47.03 10.40
CA SER A 502 23.65 47.12 11.86
C SER A 502 25.03 47.11 12.53
N PHE A 503 25.93 46.23 12.09
CA PHE A 503 27.30 46.19 12.58
C PHE A 503 28.06 47.49 12.31
N LEU A 504 27.95 48.04 11.09
CA LEU A 504 28.57 49.32 10.72
C LEU A 504 28.01 50.49 11.54
N LEU A 505 26.70 50.53 11.80
CA LEU A 505 26.07 51.55 12.62
C LEU A 505 26.55 51.49 14.08
N VAL A 506 26.70 50.28 14.65
CA VAL A 506 27.25 50.10 16.01
C VAL A 506 28.70 50.60 16.07
N LEU A 507 29.52 50.26 15.08
CA LEU A 507 30.90 50.75 15.00
C LEU A 507 30.97 52.28 14.86
N ALA A 508 30.13 52.87 14.00
CA ALA A 508 30.05 54.31 13.81
C ALA A 508 29.62 55.03 15.10
N HIS A 509 28.61 54.50 15.79
CA HIS A 509 28.15 55.02 17.08
C HIS A 509 29.24 54.93 18.16
N GLY A 510 29.93 53.78 18.26
CA GLY A 510 31.06 53.59 19.16
C GLY A 510 32.22 54.54 18.86
N GLY A 511 32.58 54.70 17.58
CA GLY A 511 33.59 55.64 17.12
C GLY A 511 33.24 57.09 17.48
N PHE A 512 31.98 57.50 17.27
CA PHE A 512 31.49 58.83 17.63
C PHE A 512 31.58 59.09 19.14
N ARG A 513 31.27 58.07 19.97
CA ARG A 513 31.43 58.15 21.43
C ARG A 513 32.90 58.34 21.84
N ILE A 514 33.82 57.58 21.25
CA ILE A 514 35.26 57.71 21.52
C ILE A 514 35.77 59.10 21.09
N PHE A 515 35.43 59.54 19.88
CA PHE A 515 35.83 60.85 19.37
C PHE A 515 35.31 62.00 20.27
N SER A 516 34.03 61.94 20.64
CA SER A 516 33.40 62.95 21.50
C SER A 516 34.04 62.99 22.89
N SER A 517 34.33 61.83 23.50
CA SER A 517 35.01 61.79 24.80
C SER A 517 36.44 62.34 24.76
N ARG A 518 37.20 62.08 23.68
CA ARG A 518 38.55 62.65 23.47
C ARG A 518 38.51 64.16 23.26
N LYS A 519 37.49 64.68 22.56
CA LYS A 519 37.29 66.12 22.37
C LYS A 519 36.91 66.83 23.67
N MET A 520 36.11 66.19 24.52
CA MET A 520 35.79 66.71 25.86
C MET A 520 37.01 66.72 26.77
N LYS A 521 37.85 65.67 26.76
CA LYS A 521 39.12 65.62 27.52
C LYS A 521 40.21 66.61 27.04
N LYS A 522 40.08 67.19 25.84
CA LYS A 522 40.99 68.23 25.32
C LYS A 522 40.52 69.66 25.62
N LYS A 523 39.30 69.83 26.13
CA LYS A 523 38.67 71.13 26.42
C LYS A 523 38.48 71.42 27.91
N GLY A 524 38.79 70.46 28.78
CA GLY A 524 39.07 70.68 30.20
C GLY A 524 40.55 70.41 30.43
#